data_AF-A0AB38RBA5-F1
#
_entry.id   AF-A0AB38RBA5-F1
#
_cell.length_a   1.000
_cell.length_b   1.000
_cell.length_c   1.000
_cell.angle_alpha   90.00
_cell.angle_beta   90.00
_cell.angle_gamma   90.00
#
_symmetry.space_group_name_H-M   'P 1'
#
loop_
_entity.id
_entity.type
_entity.pdbx_description
1 polymer ?
#
loop_
_entity_poly.entity_id
_entity_poly.type
_entity_poly.pdbx_seq_one_letter_code
_entity_poly.pdbx_strand_id
1 'polypeptide(L)'
;MQTVLLGTDPLPADRRFDAVIVMGGPMGVGDQGEVEWLASEIEYIRDLVESDVPVWGVCLGSQLLAAALGARVYTGAVPEVGVEEITLTVEGRQDPVWGDLPSTFPAMQWHSDTFDIPNGAVRLAGSAKYSNQLFRYKQSYAVQFHLEASSAVAREWMELAEYRDSLHASLGADGPRIFMQQLGATESQGLEIAAAVMEKWLKSISTE
;
A
#
# COMPACT_ATOMS: atom_id res chain seq x y z
N MET A 1 -10.95 15.63 -8.73
CA MET A 1 -10.29 14.31 -8.73
C MET A 1 -9.88 14.00 -10.17
N GLN A 2 -8.60 13.72 -10.39
CA GLN A 2 -8.04 13.31 -11.68
C GLN A 2 -7.47 11.90 -11.49
N THR A 3 -7.70 11.01 -12.45
CA THR A 3 -7.12 9.65 -12.50
C THR A 3 -6.17 9.56 -13.67
N VAL A 4 -5.01 8.94 -13.47
CA VAL A 4 -3.97 8.73 -14.49
C VAL A 4 -3.59 7.26 -14.47
N LEU A 5 -3.60 6.60 -15.64
CA LEU A 5 -3.15 5.22 -15.77
C LEU A 5 -1.78 5.20 -16.47
N LEU A 6 -0.70 5.09 -15.70
CA LEU A 6 0.64 5.05 -16.27
C LEU A 6 0.83 3.81 -17.16
N GLY A 7 1.55 4.02 -18.26
CA GLY A 7 1.62 3.07 -19.39
C GLY A 7 0.57 3.31 -20.47
N THR A 8 -0.48 4.08 -20.17
CA THR A 8 -1.44 4.59 -21.16
C THR A 8 -1.42 6.11 -21.22
N ASP A 9 -1.44 6.75 -20.06
CA ASP A 9 -1.42 8.21 -19.88
C ASP A 9 -0.04 8.68 -19.43
N PRO A 10 0.37 9.90 -19.83
CA PRO A 10 1.59 10.52 -19.29
C PRO A 10 1.37 11.01 -17.85
N LEU A 11 2.47 11.15 -17.11
CA LEU A 11 2.46 11.85 -15.82
C LEU A 11 1.95 13.30 -16.00
N PRO A 12 1.15 13.83 -15.05
CA PRO A 12 0.72 15.23 -15.11
C PRO A 12 1.91 16.19 -15.12
N ALA A 13 1.88 17.18 -16.02
CA ALA A 13 2.91 18.21 -16.07
C ALA A 13 2.81 19.20 -14.90
N ASP A 14 1.58 19.50 -14.45
CA ASP A 14 1.35 20.28 -13.24
C ASP A 14 1.39 19.35 -12.02
N ARG A 15 2.11 19.77 -10.98
CA ARG A 15 2.32 19.03 -9.73
C ARG A 15 1.56 19.64 -8.55
N ARG A 16 0.74 20.65 -8.80
CA ARG A 16 -0.12 21.29 -7.79
C ARG A 16 -1.33 20.41 -7.51
N PHE A 17 -1.21 19.59 -6.48
CA PHE A 17 -2.29 18.78 -5.93
C PHE A 17 -2.38 19.03 -4.43
N ASP A 18 -3.59 18.96 -3.89
CA ASP A 18 -3.79 18.94 -2.44
C ASP A 18 -3.31 17.61 -1.84
N ALA A 19 -3.42 16.52 -2.61
CA ALA A 19 -2.96 15.18 -2.26
C ALA A 19 -2.84 14.28 -3.50
N VAL A 20 -2.03 13.23 -3.42
CA VAL A 20 -1.90 12.19 -4.45
C VAL A 20 -2.04 10.80 -3.83
N ILE A 21 -2.79 9.92 -4.48
CA ILE A 21 -2.90 8.49 -4.11
C ILE A 21 -2.23 7.67 -5.20
N VAL A 22 -1.28 6.82 -4.82
CA VAL A 22 -0.55 5.91 -5.72
C VAL A 22 -0.95 4.47 -5.38
N MET A 23 -1.60 3.81 -6.33
CA MET A 23 -2.17 2.47 -6.11
C MET A 23 -1.15 1.35 -6.36
N GLY A 24 -1.55 0.11 -6.06
CA GLY A 24 -0.78 -1.08 -6.37
C GLY A 24 -0.74 -1.38 -7.87
N GLY A 25 0.15 -2.31 -8.25
CA GLY A 25 0.27 -2.86 -9.60
C GLY A 25 1.10 -4.15 -9.57
N PRO A 26 1.09 -4.95 -10.65
CA PRO A 26 1.80 -6.23 -10.69
C PRO A 26 3.34 -6.10 -10.80
N MET A 27 3.86 -4.89 -10.93
CA MET A 27 5.28 -4.60 -11.12
C MET A 27 6.00 -4.49 -9.78
N GLY A 28 7.30 -4.77 -9.77
CA GLY A 28 8.22 -4.45 -8.69
C GLY A 28 9.01 -3.17 -8.97
N VAL A 29 9.49 -2.51 -7.92
CA VAL A 29 10.37 -1.32 -8.04
C VAL A 29 11.66 -1.62 -8.81
N GLY A 30 12.10 -2.89 -8.82
CA GLY A 30 13.24 -3.36 -9.59
C GLY A 30 13.05 -3.35 -11.11
N ASP A 31 11.81 -3.24 -11.61
CA ASP A 31 11.46 -3.41 -13.02
C ASP A 31 11.71 -2.15 -13.86
N GLN A 32 12.40 -1.13 -13.33
CA GLN A 32 12.68 0.14 -14.03
C GLN A 32 13.40 -0.02 -15.38
N GLY A 33 14.06 -1.16 -15.63
CA GLY A 33 14.67 -1.49 -16.92
C GLY A 33 13.70 -2.09 -17.95
N GLU A 34 12.53 -2.57 -17.50
CA GLU A 34 11.52 -3.24 -18.32
C GLU A 34 10.23 -2.41 -18.44
N VAL A 35 9.93 -1.60 -17.41
CA VAL A 35 8.75 -0.74 -17.31
C VAL A 35 9.18 0.71 -17.46
N GLU A 36 9.02 1.25 -18.67
CA GLU A 36 9.57 2.55 -19.10
C GLU A 36 9.17 3.74 -18.20
N TRP A 37 7.97 3.70 -17.61
CA TRP A 37 7.44 4.82 -16.81
C TRP A 37 7.78 4.73 -15.32
N LEU A 38 8.29 3.61 -14.82
CA LEU A 38 8.44 3.36 -13.39
C LEU A 38 9.50 4.27 -12.75
N ALA A 39 10.63 4.48 -13.43
CA ALA A 39 11.66 5.40 -12.97
C ALA A 39 11.13 6.85 -12.90
N SER A 40 10.35 7.24 -13.91
CA SER A 40 9.73 8.57 -13.96
C SER A 40 8.70 8.76 -12.84
N GLU A 41 7.96 7.71 -12.48
CA GLU A 41 7.00 7.76 -11.37
C GLU A 41 7.71 7.92 -10.01
N ILE A 42 8.82 7.22 -9.78
CA ILE A 42 9.61 7.37 -8.55
C ILE A 42 10.14 8.80 -8.41
N GLU A 43 10.69 9.36 -9.49
CA GLU A 43 11.14 10.75 -9.53
C GLU A 43 9.97 11.73 -9.29
N TYR A 44 8.81 11.45 -9.90
CA TYR A 44 7.62 12.26 -9.71
C TYR A 44 7.13 12.25 -8.25
N ILE A 45 7.09 11.09 -7.60
CA ILE A 45 6.72 10.96 -6.19
C ILE A 45 7.74 11.69 -5.30
N ARG A 46 9.03 11.62 -5.62
CA ARG A 46 10.06 12.39 -4.91
C ARG A 46 9.78 13.88 -4.99
N ASP A 47 9.54 14.40 -6.19
CA ASP A 47 9.28 15.82 -6.41
C ASP A 47 8.02 16.31 -5.66
N LEU A 48 6.96 15.48 -5.60
CA LEU A 48 5.76 15.77 -4.82
C LEU A 48 6.08 15.92 -3.33
N VAL A 49 6.79 14.94 -2.75
CA VAL A 49 7.08 14.90 -1.31
C VAL A 49 8.11 15.96 -0.89
N GLU A 50 9.04 16.30 -1.78
CA GLU A 50 9.97 17.43 -1.60
C GLU A 50 9.23 18.78 -1.62
N SER A 51 8.15 18.88 -2.41
CA SER A 51 7.28 20.06 -2.49
C SER A 51 6.14 20.06 -1.46
N ASP A 52 6.23 19.22 -0.43
CA ASP A 52 5.22 19.06 0.64
C ASP A 52 3.82 18.66 0.15
N VAL A 53 3.69 18.08 -1.06
CA VAL A 53 2.44 17.46 -1.52
C VAL A 53 2.30 16.08 -0.86
N PRO A 54 1.24 15.84 -0.07
CA PRO A 54 1.02 14.57 0.61
C PRO A 54 0.76 13.41 -0.37
N VAL A 55 1.39 12.27 -0.11
CA VAL A 55 1.25 11.05 -0.94
C VAL A 55 0.73 9.89 -0.07
N TRP A 56 -0.30 9.19 -0.55
CA TRP A 56 -0.78 7.94 0.01
C TRP A 56 -0.47 6.79 -0.95
N GLY A 57 0.54 5.98 -0.63
CA GLY A 57 0.96 4.84 -1.45
C GLY A 57 0.38 3.52 -0.92
N VAL A 58 -0.25 2.72 -1.79
CA VAL A 58 -0.78 1.38 -1.47
C VAL A 58 0.00 0.30 -2.22
N CYS A 59 0.43 -0.75 -1.53
CA CYS A 59 1.17 -1.88 -2.11
C CYS A 59 2.39 -1.41 -2.93
N LEU A 60 2.42 -1.55 -4.26
CA LEU A 60 3.48 -0.99 -5.11
C LEU A 60 3.67 0.52 -4.85
N GLY A 61 2.60 1.30 -4.71
CA GLY A 61 2.68 2.72 -4.39
C GLY A 61 3.41 3.01 -3.07
N SER A 62 3.30 2.11 -2.09
CA SER A 62 4.02 2.22 -0.81
C SER A 62 5.54 2.01 -0.99
N GLN A 63 5.90 1.07 -1.86
CA GLN A 63 7.28 0.75 -2.21
C GLN A 63 7.91 1.87 -3.06
N LEU A 64 7.16 2.43 -4.01
CA LEU A 64 7.58 3.58 -4.80
C LEU A 64 7.83 4.81 -3.92
N LEU A 65 6.97 5.07 -2.93
CA LEU A 65 7.20 6.12 -1.94
C LEU A 65 8.47 5.86 -1.11
N ALA A 66 8.71 4.62 -0.69
CA ALA A 66 9.95 4.26 0.01
C ALA A 66 11.20 4.52 -0.86
N ALA A 67 11.16 4.10 -2.14
CA ALA A 67 12.24 4.31 -3.10
C ALA A 67 12.47 5.79 -3.42
N ALA A 68 11.40 6.57 -3.57
CA ALA A 68 11.46 8.01 -3.79
C ALA A 68 12.18 8.72 -2.64
N LEU A 69 11.95 8.27 -1.40
CA LEU A 69 12.61 8.72 -0.17
C LEU A 69 14.01 8.11 0.07
N GLY A 70 14.53 7.35 -0.91
CA GLY A 70 15.89 6.78 -0.88
C GLY A 70 16.04 5.51 -0.04
N ALA A 71 14.95 4.89 0.41
CA ALA A 71 15.01 3.58 1.04
C ALA A 71 15.18 2.47 0.01
N ARG A 72 15.73 1.33 0.45
CA ARG A 72 15.82 0.13 -0.38
C ARG A 72 14.45 -0.54 -0.44
N VAL A 73 14.08 -1.01 -1.63
CA VAL A 73 12.98 -1.93 -1.88
C VAL A 73 13.61 -3.24 -2.36
N TYR A 74 13.14 -4.37 -1.85
CA TYR A 74 13.73 -5.67 -2.11
C TYR A 74 12.73 -6.79 -1.92
N THR A 75 12.95 -7.91 -2.61
CA THR A 75 12.19 -9.13 -2.41
C THR A 75 12.42 -9.68 -1.01
N GLY A 76 11.31 -9.86 -0.30
CA GLY A 76 11.33 -10.41 1.04
C GLY A 76 11.56 -11.92 1.06
N ALA A 77 11.67 -12.50 2.25
CA ALA A 77 12.01 -13.91 2.41
C ALA A 77 10.88 -14.87 1.96
N VAL A 78 9.62 -14.44 2.12
CA VAL A 78 8.42 -15.22 1.78
C VAL A 78 7.30 -14.28 1.31
N PRO A 79 6.49 -14.65 0.31
CA PRO A 79 5.35 -13.83 -0.06
C PRO A 79 4.30 -13.77 1.07
N GLU A 80 3.63 -12.62 1.20
CA GLU A 80 2.39 -12.48 1.97
C GLU A 80 1.22 -12.38 0.99
N VAL A 81 0.46 -13.47 0.88
CA VAL A 81 -0.76 -13.55 0.06
C VAL A 81 -1.88 -14.14 0.91
N GLY A 82 -2.96 -13.37 1.09
CA GLY A 82 -4.10 -13.77 1.91
C GLY A 82 -4.59 -12.64 2.82
N VAL A 83 -5.29 -13.00 3.89
CA VAL A 83 -5.65 -12.05 4.96
C VAL A 83 -4.72 -12.30 6.15
N GLU A 84 -3.99 -11.26 6.56
CA GLU A 84 -3.03 -11.31 7.65
C GLU A 84 -3.40 -10.30 8.74
N GLU A 85 -2.96 -10.54 9.97
CA GLU A 85 -3.12 -9.59 11.06
C GLU A 85 -2.02 -8.50 10.98
N ILE A 86 -2.47 -7.24 10.97
CA ILE A 86 -1.62 -6.06 11.09
C ILE A 86 -1.65 -5.57 12.53
N THR A 87 -0.48 -5.28 13.10
CA THR A 87 -0.33 -4.75 14.45
C THR A 87 0.33 -3.38 14.42
N LEU A 88 -0.34 -2.38 15.02
CA LEU A 88 0.23 -1.05 15.23
C LEU A 88 1.37 -1.09 16.26
N THR A 89 2.44 -0.39 15.93
CA THR A 89 3.56 -0.07 16.84
C THR A 89 3.12 0.91 17.94
N VAL A 90 4.02 1.23 18.88
CA VAL A 90 3.75 2.27 19.89
C VAL A 90 3.48 3.61 19.19
N GLU A 91 4.28 3.93 18.18
CA GLU A 91 4.18 5.13 17.37
C GLU A 91 2.91 5.13 16.53
N GLY A 92 2.53 3.98 15.95
CA GLY A 92 1.28 3.81 15.20
C GLY A 92 0.03 4.09 16.04
N ARG A 93 0.04 3.70 17.32
CA ARG A 93 -1.06 3.99 18.26
C ARG A 93 -1.13 5.45 18.70
N GLN A 94 -0.11 6.25 18.40
CA GLN A 94 -0.06 7.68 18.69
C GLN A 94 -0.19 8.54 17.43
N ASP A 95 -0.32 7.89 16.26
CA ASP A 95 -0.34 8.56 14.98
C ASP A 95 -1.67 9.32 14.77
N PRO A 96 -1.66 10.54 14.21
CA PRO A 96 -2.88 11.33 14.03
C PRO A 96 -3.92 10.68 13.09
N VAL A 97 -3.50 9.81 12.18
CA VAL A 97 -4.41 9.12 11.26
C VAL A 97 -4.78 7.73 11.79
N TRP A 98 -3.80 6.99 12.32
CA TRP A 98 -4.00 5.59 12.71
C TRP A 98 -4.29 5.35 14.19
N GLY A 99 -4.04 6.33 15.06
CA GLY A 99 -4.01 6.15 16.52
C GLY A 99 -5.32 5.73 17.18
N ASP A 100 -6.48 6.15 16.65
CA ASP A 100 -7.79 5.77 17.22
C ASP A 100 -8.36 4.47 16.62
N LEU A 101 -7.61 3.77 15.77
CA LEU A 101 -8.01 2.48 15.24
C LEU A 101 -7.69 1.35 16.23
N PRO A 102 -8.30 0.15 16.05
CA PRO A 102 -7.86 -1.04 16.76
C PRO A 102 -6.35 -1.24 16.62
N SER A 103 -5.69 -1.62 17.72
CA SER A 103 -4.24 -1.88 17.72
C SER A 103 -3.85 -3.05 16.82
N THR A 104 -4.80 -3.97 16.57
CA THR A 104 -4.67 -5.06 15.62
C THR A 104 -5.92 -5.15 14.75
N PHE A 105 -5.74 -5.44 13.47
CA PHE A 105 -6.83 -5.62 12.51
C PHE A 105 -6.41 -6.52 11.36
N PRO A 106 -7.36 -7.26 10.74
CA PRO A 106 -7.08 -8.01 9.53
C PRO A 106 -6.93 -7.07 8.32
N ALA A 107 -5.97 -7.34 7.46
CA ALA A 107 -5.83 -6.67 6.17
C ALA A 107 -5.46 -7.68 5.08
N MET A 108 -5.87 -7.39 3.85
CA MET A 108 -5.53 -8.23 2.72
C MET A 108 -4.10 -7.92 2.25
N GLN A 109 -3.34 -8.96 1.96
CA GLN A 109 -1.96 -8.91 1.50
C GLN A 109 -1.84 -9.55 0.12
N TRP A 110 -1.04 -8.92 -0.74
CA TRP A 110 -0.61 -9.52 -2.01
C TRP A 110 0.75 -8.96 -2.43
N HIS A 111 1.81 -9.34 -1.73
CA HIS A 111 3.14 -8.84 -2.05
C HIS A 111 4.24 -9.87 -1.79
N SER A 112 5.31 -9.74 -2.58
CA SER A 112 6.57 -10.47 -2.40
C SER A 112 7.72 -9.53 -2.01
N ASP A 113 7.63 -8.27 -2.41
CA ASP A 113 8.60 -7.23 -2.08
C ASP A 113 8.23 -6.49 -0.80
N THR A 114 9.25 -5.93 -0.15
CA THR A 114 9.14 -5.08 1.03
C THR A 114 10.18 -3.96 0.93
N PHE A 115 10.23 -3.09 1.94
CA PHE A 115 11.11 -1.94 1.97
C PHE A 115 11.73 -1.71 3.33
N ASP A 116 12.88 -1.03 3.36
CA ASP A 116 13.42 -0.42 4.57
C ASP A 116 12.61 0.85 4.93
N ILE A 117 12.66 1.26 6.20
CA ILE A 117 12.04 2.52 6.63
C ILE A 117 12.94 3.69 6.21
N PRO A 118 12.46 4.66 5.41
CA PRO A 118 13.27 5.80 5.01
C PRO A 118 13.77 6.65 6.18
N ASN A 119 14.89 7.34 6.00
CA ASN A 119 15.39 8.27 7.02
C ASN A 119 14.36 9.38 7.28
N GLY A 120 14.09 9.67 8.55
CA GLY A 120 13.07 10.65 8.96
C GLY A 120 11.62 10.15 8.87
N ALA A 121 11.39 8.92 8.40
CA ALA A 121 10.08 8.29 8.46
C ALA A 121 9.86 7.55 9.79
N VAL A 122 8.60 7.40 10.17
CA VAL A 122 8.17 6.68 11.37
C VAL A 122 7.45 5.42 10.95
N ARG A 123 7.94 4.25 11.40
CA ARG A 123 7.27 2.97 11.20
C ARG A 123 6.06 2.89 12.12
N LEU A 124 4.89 2.56 11.57
CA LEU A 124 3.62 2.58 12.29
C LEU A 124 3.01 1.21 12.49
N ALA A 125 3.23 0.24 11.60
CA ALA A 125 2.67 -1.11 11.73
C ALA A 125 3.57 -2.20 11.14
N GLY A 126 3.33 -3.44 11.56
CA GLY A 126 3.94 -4.66 11.03
C GLY A 126 2.97 -5.84 11.06
N SER A 127 3.33 -6.94 10.40
CA SER A 127 2.69 -8.25 10.47
C SER A 127 3.62 -9.25 11.16
N ALA A 128 3.20 -10.51 11.27
CA ALA A 128 4.05 -11.59 11.77
C ALA A 128 5.28 -11.84 10.87
N LYS A 129 5.17 -11.62 9.55
CA LYS A 129 6.25 -11.92 8.58
C LYS A 129 7.09 -10.69 8.24
N TYR A 130 6.50 -9.49 8.24
CA TYR A 130 7.19 -8.25 7.88
C TYR A 130 6.99 -7.15 8.92
N SER A 131 8.10 -6.61 9.44
CA SER A 131 8.05 -5.51 10.41
C SER A 131 7.53 -4.19 9.83
N ASN A 132 7.63 -4.04 8.50
CA ASN A 132 7.41 -2.79 7.77
C ASN A 132 6.15 -2.94 6.90
N GLN A 133 4.99 -2.70 7.51
CA GLN A 133 3.69 -2.75 6.83
C GLN A 133 3.08 -1.36 6.61
N LEU A 134 3.48 -0.40 7.43
CA LEU A 134 3.01 0.98 7.37
C LEU A 134 4.11 1.91 7.85
N PHE A 135 4.38 2.99 7.11
CA PHE A 135 5.17 4.11 7.63
C PHE A 135 4.56 5.45 7.24
N ARG A 136 4.94 6.48 7.99
CA ARG A 136 4.63 7.88 7.70
C ARG A 136 5.90 8.70 7.51
N TYR A 137 5.91 9.55 6.51
CA TYR A 137 6.92 10.59 6.29
C TYR A 137 6.22 11.91 6.06
N LYS A 138 6.41 12.89 6.97
CA LYS A 138 5.58 14.11 7.03
C LYS A 138 4.09 13.76 7.05
N GLN A 139 3.33 14.17 6.02
CA GLN A 139 1.91 13.89 5.81
C GLN A 139 1.67 12.76 4.78
N SER A 140 2.73 12.10 4.32
CA SER A 140 2.66 10.99 3.37
C SER A 140 2.67 9.65 4.09
N TYR A 141 1.89 8.69 3.61
CA TYR A 141 1.78 7.34 4.17
C TYR A 141 2.07 6.29 3.11
N ALA A 142 2.80 5.26 3.51
CA ALA A 142 3.07 4.08 2.70
C ALA A 142 2.41 2.88 3.38
N VAL A 143 1.38 2.32 2.76
CA VAL A 143 0.55 1.23 3.26
C VAL A 143 0.80 0.00 2.39
N GLN A 144 1.49 -1.01 2.92
CA GLN A 144 1.84 -2.21 2.14
C GLN A 144 0.63 -3.12 1.87
N PHE A 145 -0.33 -3.12 2.79
CA PHE A 145 -1.54 -3.93 2.75
C PHE A 145 -2.71 -3.22 2.07
N HIS A 146 -3.75 -4.00 1.72
CA HIS A 146 -4.97 -3.52 1.10
C HIS A 146 -6.14 -3.55 2.10
N LEU A 147 -6.68 -2.37 2.38
CA LEU A 147 -7.94 -2.21 3.12
C LEU A 147 -9.12 -1.92 2.18
N GLU A 148 -8.83 -1.47 0.95
CA GLU A 148 -9.79 -1.18 -0.10
C GLU A 148 -10.27 -2.44 -0.85
N ALA A 149 -9.55 -3.55 -0.69
CA ALA A 149 -9.87 -4.81 -1.36
C ALA A 149 -11.19 -5.38 -0.83
N SER A 150 -12.13 -5.63 -1.75
CA SER A 150 -13.37 -6.34 -1.48
C SER A 150 -13.38 -7.70 -2.18
N SER A 151 -14.27 -8.59 -1.75
CA SER A 151 -14.54 -9.88 -2.39
C SER A 151 -14.93 -9.73 -3.86
N ALA A 152 -15.50 -8.59 -4.27
CA ALA A 152 -15.80 -8.33 -5.68
C ALA A 152 -14.50 -8.12 -6.48
N VAL A 153 -13.62 -7.23 -6.01
CA VAL A 153 -12.32 -6.95 -6.65
C VAL A 153 -11.44 -8.21 -6.64
N ALA A 154 -11.40 -8.94 -5.52
CA ALA A 154 -10.65 -10.17 -5.41
C ALA A 154 -11.10 -11.24 -6.41
N ARG A 155 -12.40 -11.32 -6.73
CA ARG A 155 -12.89 -12.23 -7.78
C ARG A 155 -12.36 -11.87 -9.16
N GLU A 156 -12.28 -10.59 -9.48
CA GLU A 156 -11.72 -10.13 -10.75
C GLU A 156 -10.24 -10.50 -10.85
N TRP A 157 -9.46 -10.32 -9.78
CA TRP A 157 -8.06 -10.73 -9.74
C TRP A 157 -7.89 -12.24 -9.90
N MET A 158 -8.77 -13.04 -9.28
CA MET A 158 -8.76 -14.50 -9.43
C MET A 158 -9.14 -15.01 -10.83
N GLU A 159 -9.59 -14.17 -11.76
CA GLU A 159 -9.73 -14.62 -13.16
C GLU A 159 -8.37 -14.83 -13.81
N LEU A 160 -7.33 -14.15 -13.31
CA LEU A 160 -5.95 -14.30 -13.76
C LEU A 160 -5.30 -15.53 -13.10
N ALA A 161 -4.68 -16.38 -13.91
CA ALA A 161 -4.05 -17.62 -13.44
C ALA A 161 -2.96 -17.35 -12.39
N GLU A 162 -2.09 -16.37 -12.63
CA GLU A 162 -1.00 -16.00 -11.73
C GLU A 162 -1.47 -15.69 -10.30
N TYR A 163 -2.54 -14.92 -10.17
CA TYR A 163 -3.13 -14.59 -8.88
C TYR A 163 -3.66 -15.86 -8.20
N ARG A 164 -4.44 -16.70 -8.90
CA ARG A 164 -4.89 -17.99 -8.32
C ARG A 164 -3.73 -18.90 -7.91
N ASP A 165 -2.69 -18.96 -8.71
CA ASP A 165 -1.52 -19.81 -8.45
C ASP A 165 -0.74 -19.32 -7.23
N SER A 166 -0.63 -18.00 -7.03
CA SER A 166 0.00 -17.44 -5.83
C SER A 166 -0.77 -17.78 -4.54
N LEU A 167 -2.12 -17.86 -4.61
CA LEU A 167 -2.96 -18.34 -3.51
C LEU A 167 -2.74 -19.82 -3.24
N HIS A 168 -2.65 -20.64 -4.29
CA HIS A 168 -2.32 -22.06 -4.12
C HIS A 168 -0.94 -22.27 -3.49
N ALA A 169 0.06 -21.49 -3.93
CA ALA A 169 1.41 -21.58 -3.42
C ALA A 169 1.51 -21.14 -1.95
N SER A 170 0.78 -20.09 -1.56
CA SER A 170 0.89 -19.49 -0.23
C SER A 170 -0.02 -20.13 0.82
N LEU A 171 -1.22 -20.57 0.42
CA LEU A 171 -2.26 -21.06 1.32
C LEU A 171 -2.63 -22.55 1.09
N GLY A 172 -1.98 -23.21 0.12
CA GLY A 172 -2.21 -24.60 -0.23
C GLY A 172 -3.34 -24.81 -1.25
N ALA A 173 -3.70 -26.07 -1.53
CA ALA A 173 -4.66 -26.43 -2.58
C ALA A 173 -6.05 -25.77 -2.43
N ASP A 174 -6.46 -25.51 -1.18
CA ASP A 174 -7.72 -24.82 -0.86
C ASP A 174 -7.58 -23.29 -0.78
N GLY A 175 -6.42 -22.75 -1.15
CA GLY A 175 -6.02 -21.36 -0.96
C GLY A 175 -7.05 -20.34 -1.43
N PRO A 176 -7.54 -20.40 -2.68
CA PRO A 176 -8.57 -19.48 -3.16
C PRO A 176 -9.86 -19.53 -2.35
N ARG A 177 -10.30 -20.72 -1.91
CA ARG A 177 -11.50 -20.88 -1.08
C ARG A 177 -11.29 -20.28 0.30
N ILE A 178 -10.15 -20.54 0.93
CA ILE A 178 -9.78 -20.01 2.25
C ILE A 178 -9.71 -18.49 2.21
N PHE A 179 -8.99 -17.95 1.22
CA PHE A 179 -8.85 -16.52 1.02
C PHE A 179 -10.19 -15.81 0.84
N MET A 180 -11.07 -16.32 -0.03
CA MET A 180 -12.40 -15.73 -0.23
C MET A 180 -13.27 -15.78 1.03
N GLN A 181 -13.15 -16.85 1.83
CA GLN A 181 -13.86 -16.95 3.10
C GLN A 181 -13.34 -15.94 4.13
N GLN A 182 -12.02 -15.79 4.24
CA GLN A 182 -11.40 -14.85 5.16
C GLN A 182 -11.69 -13.41 4.75
N LEU A 183 -11.47 -13.05 3.48
CA LEU A 183 -11.73 -11.71 2.95
C LEU A 183 -13.20 -11.34 3.12
N GLY A 184 -14.13 -12.23 2.77
CA GLY A 184 -15.56 -11.97 2.97
C GLY A 184 -15.96 -11.80 4.44
N ALA A 185 -15.21 -12.37 5.39
CA ALA A 185 -15.44 -12.18 6.81
C ALA A 185 -14.84 -10.88 7.36
N THR A 186 -13.85 -10.29 6.69
CA THR A 186 -13.08 -9.14 7.18
C THR A 186 -13.22 -7.86 6.35
N GLU A 187 -13.75 -7.94 5.12
CA GLU A 187 -13.82 -6.81 4.19
C GLU A 187 -14.60 -5.62 4.73
N SER A 188 -15.69 -5.84 5.48
CA SER A 188 -16.46 -4.73 6.06
C SER A 188 -15.62 -3.94 7.07
N GLN A 189 -14.88 -4.64 7.93
CA GLN A 189 -13.96 -4.00 8.87
C GLN A 189 -12.81 -3.30 8.13
N GLY A 190 -12.25 -3.92 7.09
CA GLY A 190 -11.20 -3.31 6.26
C GLY A 190 -11.67 -2.00 5.63
N LEU A 191 -12.87 -1.98 5.04
CA LEU A 191 -13.46 -0.80 4.42
C LEU A 191 -13.81 0.30 5.45
N GLU A 192 -14.28 -0.05 6.64
CA GLU A 192 -14.51 0.89 7.73
C GLU A 192 -13.20 1.57 8.18
N ILE A 193 -12.13 0.78 8.34
CA ILE A 193 -10.80 1.29 8.66
C ILE A 193 -10.28 2.18 7.53
N ALA A 194 -10.40 1.74 6.26
CA ALA A 194 -10.00 2.52 5.09
C ALA A 194 -10.70 3.89 5.06
N ALA A 195 -12.02 3.91 5.25
CA ALA A 195 -12.79 5.15 5.28
C ALA A 195 -12.32 6.07 6.42
N ALA A 196 -12.12 5.53 7.63
CA ALA A 196 -11.70 6.30 8.80
C ALA A 196 -10.29 6.91 8.62
N VAL A 197 -9.32 6.16 8.10
CA VAL A 197 -7.96 6.69 7.88
C VAL A 197 -7.92 7.71 6.76
N MET A 198 -8.67 7.47 5.68
CA MET A 198 -8.74 8.42 4.57
C MET A 198 -9.40 9.72 5.00
N GLU A 199 -10.48 9.68 5.78
CA GLU A 199 -11.12 10.88 6.33
C GLU A 199 -10.15 11.69 7.20
N LYS A 200 -9.42 11.01 8.11
CA LYS A 200 -8.46 11.68 8.99
C LYS A 200 -7.26 12.24 8.23
N TRP A 201 -6.75 11.49 7.25
CA TRP A 201 -5.65 11.94 6.41
C TRP A 201 -6.04 13.18 5.61
N LEU A 202 -7.20 13.18 4.95
CA LEU A 202 -7.72 14.33 4.21
C LEU A 202 -7.94 15.55 5.12
N LYS A 203 -8.42 15.35 6.35
CA LYS A 203 -8.52 16.43 7.34
C LYS A 203 -7.16 16.96 7.77
N SER A 204 -6.14 16.10 7.87
CA SER A 204 -4.80 16.53 8.29
C SER A 204 -4.10 17.41 7.26
N ILE A 205 -4.42 17.23 5.97
CA ILE A 205 -3.80 17.95 4.86
C ILE A 205 -4.61 19.16 4.37
N SER A 206 -5.88 19.26 4.77
CA SER A 206 -6.72 20.41 4.47
C SER A 206 -6.31 21.58 5.38
N THR A 207 -5.63 22.57 4.82
CA THR A 207 -5.52 23.89 5.46
C THR A 207 -6.87 24.60 5.37
N GLU A 208 -7.38 25.10 6.50
CA GLU A 208 -8.50 26.06 6.54
C GLU A 208 -8.27 27.26 5.61
#